data_AF-A0A7J7QFD0-F1
#
_entry.id   AF-A0A7J7QFD0-F1
#
_cell.length_a   1.000
_cell.length_b   1.000
_cell.length_c   1.000
_cell.angle_alpha   90.00
_cell.angle_beta   90.00
_cell.angle_gamma   90.00
#
_symmetry.space_group_name_H-M   'P 1'
#
loop_
_entity.id
_entity.type
_entity.pdbx_description
1 polymer ?
#
loop_
_entity_poly.entity_id
_entity_poly.type
_entity_poly.pdbx_seq_one_letter_code
_entity_poly.pdbx_strand_id
1 'polypeptide(L)'
;MAGYQQQMGGAAANAAAAVPASRPGSALASGLHLQPLQSIANPAEQRAEFSKCMYVLRGGHVDDVVEVMKLLCYELMDLQRSQAAVAAGAAGGAGSAQAQAVWGLLLERGDELVQLLTAQTQQVFVAASASMRIGPLPPAHCRSCKYALNTLMNIFGNAALPAGLGQETLAGLVRVLLMRLVDDHLGRQAEGKRCSRLPAQVLRLFAATLMQALNVLMLKILENSNRNFTFSALLALLLDVPPELAAAGGSGDGGMQQSALAMRWADLVVKCLIKSTKALPQVIQSIDLRGLLLSVHAFFEALGVEEIRRRSHADDKPLRMVKTILHELCKLKGTDIYQ
;
A
#
# COMPACT_ATOMS: atom_id res chain seq x y z
N MET A 1 29.74 31.96 3.01
CA MET A 1 29.43 30.83 2.11
C MET A 1 28.34 29.96 2.76
N ALA A 2 27.14 30.42 3.14
CA ALA A 2 26.14 31.27 2.50
C ALA A 2 25.78 30.81 1.08
N GLY A 3 24.73 29.98 0.99
CA GLY A 3 24.05 29.60 -0.26
C GLY A 3 24.03 28.10 -0.51
N TYR A 4 23.02 27.39 0.01
CA TYR A 4 22.36 26.20 -0.59
C TYR A 4 21.28 25.61 0.35
N GLN A 5 20.46 26.46 0.97
CA GLN A 5 19.45 26.04 1.95
C GLN A 5 18.05 26.60 1.67
N GLN A 6 17.71 26.80 0.39
CA GLN A 6 16.44 27.40 0.00
C GLN A 6 15.94 26.88 -1.36
N GLN A 7 15.36 25.67 -1.37
CA GLN A 7 14.31 25.23 -2.32
C GLN A 7 13.99 23.77 -2.05
N MET A 8 12.92 23.50 -1.31
CA MET A 8 12.06 22.30 -1.37
C MET A 8 10.95 22.41 -0.29
N GLY A 9 10.43 23.63 -0.10
CA GLY A 9 9.23 23.90 0.68
C GLY A 9 8.23 24.57 -0.24
N GLY A 10 7.11 23.89 -0.51
CA GLY A 10 6.00 24.44 -1.28
C GLY A 10 5.75 23.74 -2.62
N ALA A 11 4.91 22.70 -2.58
CA ALA A 11 3.88 22.35 -3.59
C ALA A 11 3.31 20.94 -3.32
N ALA A 12 2.84 20.70 -2.09
CA ALA A 12 1.97 19.56 -1.79
C ALA A 12 0.54 20.08 -1.67
N ALA A 13 0.00 20.60 -2.77
CA ALA A 13 -1.39 21.02 -2.86
C ALA A 13 -1.91 20.74 -4.27
N ASN A 14 -3.09 20.12 -4.32
CA ASN A 14 -3.98 19.99 -5.47
C ASN A 14 -3.62 18.93 -6.52
N ALA A 15 -3.90 17.68 -6.18
CA ALA A 15 -4.48 16.72 -7.13
C ALA A 15 -5.75 16.05 -6.56
N ALA A 16 -6.54 16.83 -5.81
CA ALA A 16 -7.91 16.50 -5.46
C ALA A 16 -8.83 17.49 -6.17
N ALA A 17 -9.06 17.26 -7.46
CA ALA A 17 -10.13 17.96 -8.17
C ALA A 17 -11.47 17.55 -7.54
N ALA A 18 -12.15 18.52 -6.94
CA ALA A 18 -13.40 18.36 -6.23
C ALA A 18 -14.61 18.60 -7.17
N VAL A 19 -15.63 17.72 -7.06
CA VAL A 19 -17.10 17.95 -7.28
C VAL A 19 -17.61 17.91 -8.75
N PRO A 20 -18.82 17.36 -9.06
CA PRO A 20 -20.00 17.21 -8.19
C PRO A 20 -20.46 15.79 -7.81
N ALA A 21 -21.11 15.77 -6.64
CA ALA A 21 -21.71 14.63 -5.99
C ALA A 21 -23.06 14.28 -6.62
N SER A 22 -23.13 13.09 -7.20
CA SER A 22 -24.34 12.27 -7.15
C SER A 22 -23.98 11.04 -6.32
N ARG A 23 -24.70 10.77 -5.22
CA ARG A 23 -24.57 9.51 -4.49
C ARG A 23 -25.08 8.40 -5.42
N PRO A 24 -24.23 7.46 -5.88
CA PRO A 24 -24.69 6.49 -6.86
C PRO A 24 -25.46 5.39 -6.13
N GLY A 25 -26.79 5.41 -6.24
CA GLY A 25 -27.55 4.15 -6.32
C GLY A 25 -27.32 3.60 -7.72
N SER A 26 -26.53 2.54 -7.84
CA SER A 26 -26.17 1.92 -9.13
C SER A 26 -26.71 0.49 -9.15
N ALA A 27 -27.50 0.14 -10.16
CA ALA A 27 -27.82 -1.24 -10.45
C ALA A 27 -26.57 -1.92 -11.02
N LEU A 28 -26.13 -3.01 -10.41
CA LEU A 28 -24.96 -3.75 -10.85
C LEU A 28 -25.24 -4.57 -12.11
N ALA A 29 -24.18 -4.98 -12.81
CA ALA A 29 -24.27 -5.77 -14.03
C ALA A 29 -25.05 -7.09 -13.82
N SER A 30 -24.98 -7.64 -12.60
CA SER A 30 -25.69 -8.86 -12.17
C SER A 30 -27.11 -8.62 -11.60
N GLY A 31 -27.66 -7.41 -11.68
CA GLY A 31 -28.93 -7.05 -11.03
C GLY A 31 -28.83 -6.83 -9.51
N LEU A 32 -27.61 -6.82 -8.96
CA LEU A 32 -27.36 -6.60 -7.54
C LEU A 32 -27.56 -5.11 -7.21
N HIS A 33 -28.43 -4.78 -6.26
CA HIS A 33 -28.66 -3.40 -5.80
C HIS A 33 -27.75 -3.11 -4.59
N LEU A 34 -26.91 -2.08 -4.67
CA LEU A 34 -26.10 -1.60 -3.54
C LEU A 34 -26.64 -0.28 -3.02
N GLN A 35 -26.71 -0.16 -1.70
CA GLN A 35 -27.09 1.07 -1.02
C GLN A 35 -25.89 1.71 -0.31
N PRO A 36 -25.78 3.06 -0.30
CA PRO A 36 -24.82 3.75 0.53
C PRO A 36 -24.99 3.36 2.00
N LEU A 37 -23.92 2.93 2.65
CA LEU A 37 -23.95 2.40 4.02
C LEU A 37 -24.48 3.47 4.99
N GLN A 38 -24.04 4.72 4.80
CA GLN A 38 -24.50 5.86 5.60
C GLN A 38 -25.98 6.24 5.37
N SER A 39 -26.64 5.70 4.34
CA SER A 39 -28.08 5.92 4.10
C SER A 39 -28.97 4.94 4.87
N ILE A 40 -28.41 3.84 5.37
CA ILE A 40 -29.15 2.80 6.08
C ILE A 40 -29.26 3.21 7.56
N ALA A 41 -30.49 3.38 8.04
CA ALA A 41 -30.73 3.79 9.43
C ALA A 41 -30.57 2.64 10.42
N ASN A 42 -30.93 1.42 10.03
CA ASN A 42 -30.86 0.24 10.89
C ASN A 42 -29.43 -0.34 10.90
N PRO A 43 -28.72 -0.39 12.05
CA PRO A 43 -27.36 -0.92 12.12
C PRO A 43 -27.21 -2.38 11.68
N ALA A 44 -28.24 -3.21 11.89
CA ALA A 44 -28.22 -4.61 11.48
C ALA A 44 -28.26 -4.74 9.95
N GLU A 45 -29.11 -3.96 9.29
CA GLU A 45 -29.18 -3.87 7.83
C GLU A 45 -27.89 -3.27 7.24
N GLN A 46 -27.32 -2.26 7.90
CA GLN A 46 -26.05 -1.66 7.50
C GLN A 46 -24.90 -2.68 7.53
N ARG A 47 -24.84 -3.51 8.59
CA ARG A 47 -23.88 -4.62 8.69
C ARG A 47 -24.12 -5.70 7.64
N ALA A 48 -25.38 -6.01 7.34
CA ALA A 48 -25.72 -6.95 6.28
C ALA A 48 -25.27 -6.44 4.90
N GLU A 49 -25.51 -5.16 4.61
CA GLU A 49 -25.09 -4.54 3.34
C GLU A 49 -23.56 -4.47 3.23
N PHE A 50 -22.85 -4.16 4.31
CA PHE A 50 -21.39 -4.24 4.31
C PHE A 50 -20.90 -5.68 4.10
N SER A 51 -21.55 -6.68 4.72
CA SER A 51 -21.19 -8.09 4.52
C SER A 51 -21.42 -8.55 3.09
N LYS A 52 -22.45 -8.03 2.42
CA LYS A 52 -22.69 -8.22 0.99
C LYS A 52 -21.57 -7.59 0.14
N CYS A 53 -21.13 -6.37 0.45
CA CYS A 53 -19.95 -5.77 -0.19
C CYS A 53 -18.71 -6.67 -0.05
N MET A 54 -18.43 -7.17 1.15
CA MET A 54 -17.31 -8.07 1.42
C MET A 54 -17.41 -9.39 0.65
N TYR A 55 -18.62 -9.94 0.53
CA TYR A 55 -18.87 -11.14 -0.28
C TYR A 55 -18.55 -10.91 -1.76
N VAL A 56 -19.00 -9.79 -2.33
CA VAL A 56 -18.70 -9.43 -3.73
C VAL A 56 -17.21 -9.20 -3.92
N LEU A 57 -16.51 -8.54 -2.99
CA LEU A 57 -15.05 -8.36 -3.06
C LEU A 57 -14.27 -9.68 -3.03
N ARG A 58 -14.83 -10.76 -2.47
CA ARG A 58 -14.14 -12.05 -2.38
C ARG A 58 -14.06 -12.79 -3.71
N GLY A 59 -15.06 -12.63 -4.59
CA GLY A 59 -15.10 -13.39 -5.84
C GLY A 59 -16.23 -13.02 -6.80
N GLY A 60 -16.78 -11.80 -6.70
CA GLY A 60 -17.80 -11.30 -7.63
C GLY A 60 -17.24 -11.03 -9.03
N HIS A 61 -18.14 -10.76 -9.97
CA HIS A 61 -17.77 -10.34 -11.32
C HIS A 61 -17.02 -8.99 -11.29
N VAL A 62 -16.12 -8.75 -12.23
CA VAL A 62 -15.24 -7.55 -12.23
C VAL A 62 -16.02 -6.25 -12.15
N ASP A 63 -17.15 -6.13 -12.86
CA ASP A 63 -17.98 -4.92 -12.82
C ASP A 63 -18.67 -4.72 -11.46
N ASP A 64 -19.09 -5.79 -10.80
CA ASP A 64 -19.72 -5.72 -9.47
C ASP A 64 -18.68 -5.33 -8.42
N VAL A 65 -17.50 -5.93 -8.49
CA VAL A 65 -16.35 -5.61 -7.62
C VAL A 65 -15.95 -4.14 -7.79
N VAL A 66 -15.92 -3.63 -9.02
CA VAL A 66 -15.62 -2.22 -9.32
C VAL A 66 -16.61 -1.28 -8.63
N GLU A 67 -17.90 -1.56 -8.71
CA GLU A 67 -18.93 -0.71 -8.10
C GLU A 67 -18.91 -0.82 -6.56
N VAL A 68 -18.60 -1.98 -5.98
CA VAL A 68 -18.37 -2.10 -4.52
C VAL A 68 -17.15 -1.29 -4.09
N MET A 69 -16.01 -1.41 -4.76
CA MET A 69 -14.82 -0.62 -4.43
C MET A 69 -15.08 0.88 -4.59
N LYS A 70 -15.82 1.26 -5.63
CA LYS A 70 -16.26 2.65 -5.83
C LYS A 70 -17.13 3.14 -4.67
N LEU A 71 -18.14 2.36 -4.26
CA LEU A 71 -18.99 2.69 -3.13
C LEU A 71 -18.15 2.89 -1.86
N LEU A 72 -17.32 1.90 -1.51
CA LEU A 72 -16.45 1.95 -0.32
C LEU A 72 -15.46 3.12 -0.38
N CYS A 73 -14.93 3.43 -1.56
CA CYS A 73 -14.06 4.59 -1.78
C CYS A 73 -14.77 5.90 -1.42
N TYR A 74 -16.02 6.09 -1.86
CA TYR A 74 -16.80 7.29 -1.55
C TYR A 74 -17.21 7.35 -0.07
N GLU A 75 -17.65 6.22 0.50
CA GLU A 75 -17.97 6.10 1.92
C GLU A 75 -16.78 6.50 2.80
N LEU A 76 -15.59 5.92 2.55
CA LEU A 76 -14.37 6.26 3.29
C LEU A 76 -13.97 7.72 3.11
N MET A 77 -14.08 8.28 1.90
CA MET A 77 -13.72 9.68 1.65
C MET A 77 -14.63 10.65 2.42
N ASP A 78 -15.92 10.35 2.49
CA ASP A 78 -16.90 11.16 3.23
C ASP A 78 -16.66 11.04 4.74
N LEU A 79 -16.49 9.81 5.24
CA LEU A 79 -16.19 9.55 6.66
C LEU A 79 -14.90 10.26 7.10
N GLN A 80 -13.85 10.23 6.29
CA GLN A 80 -12.61 10.94 6.60
C GLN A 80 -12.78 12.46 6.66
N ARG A 81 -13.61 13.01 5.77
CA ARG A 81 -13.95 14.43 5.80
C ARG A 81 -14.70 14.80 7.08
N SER A 82 -15.65 13.96 7.49
CA SER A 82 -16.37 14.14 8.76
C SER A 82 -15.40 14.06 9.95
N GLN A 83 -14.51 13.07 10.00
CA GLN A 83 -13.52 12.94 11.07
C GLN A 83 -12.55 14.14 11.14
N ALA A 84 -12.12 14.65 9.99
CA ALA A 84 -11.28 15.85 9.93
C ALA A 84 -12.03 17.10 10.45
N ALA A 85 -13.32 17.23 10.14
CA ALA A 85 -14.15 18.31 10.65
C ALA A 85 -14.37 18.23 12.17
N VAL A 86 -14.54 17.02 12.73
CA VAL A 86 -14.55 16.78 14.19
C VAL A 86 -13.24 17.26 14.81
N ALA A 87 -12.11 16.81 14.27
CA ALA A 87 -10.79 17.15 14.80
C ALA A 87 -10.49 18.65 14.76
N ALA A 88 -11.05 19.37 13.79
CA ALA A 88 -10.96 20.82 13.67
C ALA A 88 -11.92 21.60 14.59
N GLY A 89 -12.72 20.92 15.43
CA GLY A 89 -13.64 21.57 16.37
C GLY A 89 -14.86 22.23 15.71
N ALA A 90 -15.24 21.81 14.49
CA ALA A 90 -16.40 22.37 13.81
C ALA A 90 -17.70 22.05 14.58
N ALA A 91 -18.55 23.06 14.80
CA ALA A 91 -19.86 22.88 15.42
C ALA A 91 -20.73 21.94 14.55
N GLY A 92 -21.31 20.90 15.16
CA GLY A 92 -22.01 19.83 14.43
C GLY A 92 -21.10 18.76 13.83
N GLY A 93 -19.81 18.75 14.20
CA GLY A 93 -18.79 17.84 13.64
C GLY A 93 -19.02 16.36 13.94
N ALA A 94 -19.74 16.01 15.01
CA ALA A 94 -20.13 14.63 15.27
C ALA A 94 -20.93 14.12 14.06
N GLY A 95 -20.27 13.33 13.19
CA GLY A 95 -20.91 12.74 12.02
C GLY A 95 -22.20 12.04 12.43
N SER A 96 -23.13 11.88 11.49
CA SER A 96 -24.43 11.25 11.77
C SER A 96 -24.25 9.91 12.52
N ALA A 97 -25.26 9.51 13.30
CA ALA A 97 -25.22 8.21 13.99
C ALA A 97 -24.92 7.06 13.02
N GLN A 98 -25.43 7.17 11.78
CA GLN A 98 -25.13 6.24 10.69
C GLN A 98 -23.65 6.28 10.30
N ALA A 99 -23.04 7.46 10.15
CA ALA A 99 -21.62 7.61 9.82
C ALA A 99 -20.71 7.03 10.92
N GLN A 100 -21.05 7.25 12.19
CA GLN A 100 -20.33 6.67 13.33
C GLN A 100 -20.46 5.13 13.35
N ALA A 101 -21.64 4.60 13.03
CA ALA A 101 -21.86 3.16 12.92
C ALA A 101 -21.05 2.53 11.76
N VAL A 102 -21.00 3.16 10.57
CA VAL A 102 -20.13 2.71 9.47
C VAL A 102 -18.67 2.76 9.87
N TRP A 103 -18.24 3.83 10.53
CA TRP A 103 -16.85 3.96 11.00
C TRP A 103 -16.48 2.86 12.00
N GLY A 104 -17.36 2.57 12.97
CA GLY A 104 -17.18 1.46 13.90
C GLY A 104 -17.07 0.10 13.20
N LEU A 105 -17.93 -0.13 12.19
CA LEU A 105 -17.89 -1.35 11.38
C LEU A 105 -16.59 -1.50 10.57
N LEU A 106 -16.08 -0.39 10.03
CA LEU A 106 -14.81 -0.35 9.32
C LEU A 106 -13.62 -0.60 10.26
N LEU A 107 -13.68 -0.16 11.51
CA LEU A 107 -12.67 -0.49 12.52
C LEU A 107 -12.74 -1.98 12.88
N GLU A 108 -13.95 -2.53 13.05
CA GLU A 108 -14.17 -3.92 13.43
C GLU A 108 -13.70 -4.90 12.33
N ARG A 109 -13.97 -4.59 11.07
CA ARG A 109 -13.69 -5.47 9.91
C ARG A 109 -12.65 -4.91 8.95
N GLY A 110 -11.86 -3.94 9.41
CA GLY A 110 -10.84 -3.27 8.60
C GLY A 110 -9.76 -4.23 8.11
N ASP A 111 -9.37 -5.18 8.96
CA ASP A 111 -8.36 -6.19 8.61
C ASP A 111 -8.81 -7.07 7.43
N GLU A 112 -10.01 -7.67 7.53
CA GLU A 112 -10.60 -8.46 6.46
C GLU A 112 -10.79 -7.62 5.17
N LEU A 113 -11.23 -6.37 5.30
CA LEU A 113 -11.40 -5.47 4.16
C LEU A 113 -10.08 -5.23 3.43
N VAL A 114 -8.99 -4.96 4.16
CA VAL A 114 -7.67 -4.76 3.56
C VAL A 114 -7.14 -6.04 2.93
N GLN A 115 -7.37 -7.22 3.52
CA GLN A 115 -7.01 -8.50 2.90
C GLN A 115 -7.73 -8.69 1.55
N LEU A 116 -9.04 -8.43 1.50
CA LEU A 116 -9.82 -8.53 0.27
C LEU A 116 -9.37 -7.51 -0.78
N LEU A 117 -9.14 -6.26 -0.39
CA LEU A 117 -8.62 -5.21 -1.29
C LEU A 117 -7.20 -5.53 -1.79
N THR A 118 -6.39 -6.18 -0.97
CA THR A 118 -5.04 -6.66 -1.36
C THR A 118 -5.15 -7.75 -2.42
N ALA A 119 -6.01 -8.75 -2.20
CA ALA A 119 -6.29 -9.80 -3.17
C ALA A 119 -6.84 -9.22 -4.49
N GLN A 120 -7.77 -8.27 -4.41
CA GLN A 120 -8.31 -7.58 -5.58
C GLN A 120 -7.24 -6.77 -6.31
N THR A 121 -6.38 -6.05 -5.58
CA THR A 121 -5.25 -5.33 -6.18
C THR A 121 -4.33 -6.28 -6.94
N GLN A 122 -4.02 -7.45 -6.39
CA GLN A 122 -3.22 -8.45 -7.07
C GLN A 122 -3.91 -8.96 -8.34
N GLN A 123 -5.17 -9.40 -8.25
CA GLN A 123 -5.93 -9.96 -9.36
C GLN A 123 -6.08 -8.95 -10.52
N VAL A 124 -6.50 -7.74 -10.19
CA VAL A 124 -6.78 -6.68 -11.18
C VAL A 124 -5.52 -6.27 -11.93
N PHE A 125 -4.39 -6.13 -11.24
CA PHE A 125 -3.13 -5.80 -11.92
C PHE A 125 -2.61 -6.95 -12.79
N VAL A 126 -2.75 -8.20 -12.36
CA VAL A 126 -2.40 -9.36 -13.21
C VAL A 126 -3.26 -9.38 -14.48
N ALA A 127 -4.58 -9.21 -14.33
CA ALA A 127 -5.51 -9.16 -15.46
C ALA A 127 -5.25 -7.96 -16.38
N ALA A 128 -4.93 -6.78 -15.81
CA ALA A 128 -4.58 -5.59 -16.57
C ALA A 128 -3.29 -5.80 -17.37
N SER A 129 -2.23 -6.31 -16.73
CA SER A 129 -0.96 -6.63 -17.40
C SER A 129 -1.14 -7.68 -18.50
N ALA A 130 -1.97 -8.70 -18.30
CA ALA A 130 -2.29 -9.69 -19.33
C ALA A 130 -3.05 -9.05 -20.51
N SER A 131 -4.08 -8.25 -20.23
CA SER A 131 -4.88 -7.56 -21.25
C SER A 131 -4.02 -6.63 -22.12
N MET A 132 -3.09 -5.88 -21.49
CA MET A 132 -2.18 -4.97 -22.17
C MET A 132 -1.21 -5.66 -23.15
N ARG A 133 -0.96 -6.97 -23.01
CA ARG A 133 -0.13 -7.74 -23.97
C ARG A 133 -0.89 -8.08 -25.26
N ILE A 134 -2.22 -8.15 -25.18
CA ILE A 134 -3.08 -8.62 -26.27
C ILE A 134 -3.74 -7.44 -27.00
N GLY A 135 -4.03 -6.35 -26.28
CA GLY A 135 -4.71 -5.19 -26.86
C GLY A 135 -4.87 -4.02 -25.89
N PRO A 136 -5.73 -3.03 -26.21
CA PRO A 136 -6.01 -1.91 -25.32
C PRO A 136 -6.65 -2.39 -24.01
N LEU A 137 -6.30 -1.74 -22.90
CA LEU A 137 -6.84 -2.10 -21.58
C LEU A 137 -8.35 -1.82 -21.53
N PRO A 138 -9.19 -2.82 -21.20
CA PRO A 138 -10.62 -2.63 -21.04
C PRO A 138 -10.97 -1.56 -19.98
N PRO A 139 -12.01 -0.73 -20.18
CA PRO A 139 -12.42 0.29 -19.21
C PRO A 139 -12.71 -0.24 -17.80
N ALA A 140 -13.21 -1.47 -17.69
CA ALA A 140 -13.44 -2.14 -16.40
C ALA A 140 -12.14 -2.30 -15.60
N HIS A 141 -11.05 -2.76 -16.22
CA HIS A 141 -9.75 -2.89 -15.55
C HIS A 141 -9.18 -1.53 -15.13
N CYS A 142 -9.33 -0.48 -15.96
CA CYS A 142 -8.91 0.88 -15.58
C CYS A 142 -9.64 1.38 -14.33
N ARG A 143 -10.97 1.24 -14.30
CA ARG A 143 -11.81 1.59 -13.15
C ARG A 143 -11.43 0.78 -11.92
N SER A 144 -11.18 -0.52 -12.11
CA SER A 144 -10.82 -1.43 -11.02
C SER A 144 -9.49 -1.05 -10.36
N CYS A 145 -8.43 -0.81 -11.14
CA CYS A 145 -7.15 -0.32 -10.59
C CYS A 145 -7.34 0.99 -9.82
N LYS A 146 -8.08 1.94 -10.41
CA LYS A 146 -8.34 3.25 -9.80
C LYS A 146 -9.03 3.11 -8.44
N TYR A 147 -10.13 2.36 -8.36
CA TYR A 147 -10.90 2.26 -7.12
C TYR A 147 -10.24 1.37 -6.08
N ALA A 148 -9.52 0.32 -6.48
CA ALA A 148 -8.70 -0.47 -5.55
C ALA A 148 -7.66 0.41 -4.84
N LEU A 149 -6.86 1.15 -5.61
CA LEU A 149 -5.83 2.04 -5.05
C LEU A 149 -6.43 3.21 -4.27
N ASN A 150 -7.50 3.84 -4.75
CA ASN A 150 -8.11 4.96 -4.04
C ASN A 150 -8.77 4.54 -2.73
N THR A 151 -9.37 3.35 -2.68
CA THR A 151 -9.95 2.81 -1.44
C THR A 151 -8.85 2.57 -0.41
N LEU A 152 -7.74 1.92 -0.80
CA LEU A 152 -6.57 1.76 0.06
C LEU A 152 -5.96 3.11 0.48
N MET A 153 -5.86 4.07 -0.45
CA MET A 153 -5.38 5.44 -0.16
C MET A 153 -6.23 6.16 0.88
N ASN A 154 -7.53 5.90 0.92
CA ASN A 154 -8.42 6.41 1.95
C ASN A 154 -8.21 5.63 3.25
N ILE A 155 -8.15 4.29 3.25
CA ILE A 155 -7.88 3.51 4.48
C ILE A 155 -6.59 3.99 5.18
N PHE A 156 -5.51 4.16 4.42
CA PHE A 156 -4.22 4.64 4.93
C PHE A 156 -4.09 6.17 4.93
N GLY A 157 -5.19 6.91 4.78
CA GLY A 157 -5.21 8.37 4.84
C GLY A 157 -5.05 8.94 6.25
N ASN A 158 -5.34 8.15 7.27
CA ASN A 158 -5.09 8.45 8.68
C ASN A 158 -4.65 7.17 9.41
N ALA A 159 -4.18 7.30 10.65
CA ALA A 159 -3.67 6.16 11.44
C ALA A 159 -4.77 5.34 12.14
N ALA A 160 -6.03 5.78 12.14
CA ALA A 160 -7.09 5.16 12.93
C ALA A 160 -7.51 3.78 12.38
N LEU A 161 -7.74 3.67 11.06
CA LEU A 161 -8.05 2.37 10.45
C LEU A 161 -6.82 1.43 10.42
N PRO A 162 -5.63 1.90 9.98
CA PRO A 162 -4.44 1.05 9.96
C PRO A 162 -3.99 0.51 11.32
N ALA A 163 -4.35 1.18 12.43
CA ALA A 163 -4.01 0.73 13.78
C ALA A 163 -4.66 -0.63 14.15
N GLY A 164 -5.81 -0.97 13.55
CA GLY A 164 -6.50 -2.24 13.79
C GLY A 164 -6.05 -3.39 12.87
N LEU A 165 -5.11 -3.15 11.95
CA LEU A 165 -4.66 -4.17 11.00
C LEU A 165 -3.68 -5.14 11.65
N GLY A 166 -3.86 -6.42 11.32
CA GLY A 166 -2.94 -7.48 11.70
C GLY A 166 -1.61 -7.40 10.95
N GLN A 167 -0.58 -8.00 11.54
CA GLN A 167 0.77 -8.05 10.97
C GLN A 167 0.78 -8.73 9.59
N GLU A 168 0.09 -9.86 9.45
CA GLU A 168 0.01 -10.63 8.19
C GLU A 168 -0.67 -9.83 7.08
N THR A 169 -1.76 -9.13 7.40
CA THR A 169 -2.48 -8.26 6.46
C THR A 169 -1.57 -7.16 5.93
N LEU A 170 -0.85 -6.48 6.83
CA LEU A 170 0.08 -5.43 6.44
C LEU A 170 1.24 -5.99 5.61
N ALA A 171 1.82 -7.13 6.01
CA ALA A 171 2.91 -7.77 5.28
C ALA A 171 2.48 -8.18 3.86
N GLY A 172 1.31 -8.79 3.73
CA GLY A 172 0.72 -9.17 2.44
C GLY A 172 0.47 -7.96 1.54
N LEU A 173 -0.11 -6.88 2.08
CA LEU A 173 -0.33 -5.65 1.34
C LEU A 173 0.98 -5.03 0.84
N VAL A 174 1.97 -4.88 1.73
CA VAL A 174 3.29 -4.32 1.36
C VAL A 174 3.94 -5.16 0.27
N ARG A 175 3.91 -6.49 0.39
CA ARG A 175 4.44 -7.41 -0.64
C ARG A 175 3.78 -7.18 -1.99
N VAL A 176 2.44 -7.16 -2.03
CA VAL A 176 1.68 -6.96 -3.28
C VAL A 176 2.02 -5.62 -3.90
N LEU A 177 2.05 -4.53 -3.14
CA LEU A 177 2.35 -3.19 -3.67
C LEU A 177 3.78 -3.06 -4.18
N LEU A 178 4.77 -3.60 -3.44
CA LEU A 178 6.15 -3.61 -3.88
C LEU A 178 6.33 -4.45 -5.16
N MET A 179 5.61 -5.57 -5.29
CA MET A 179 5.63 -6.37 -6.52
C MET A 179 5.13 -5.58 -7.73
N ARG A 180 4.17 -4.67 -7.54
CA ARG A 180 3.71 -3.76 -8.60
C ARG A 180 4.69 -2.64 -8.89
N LEU A 181 5.39 -2.13 -7.88
CA LEU A 181 6.41 -1.10 -8.06
C LEU A 181 7.70 -1.64 -8.72
N VAL A 182 8.04 -2.92 -8.50
CA VAL A 182 9.15 -3.58 -9.23
C VAL A 182 8.80 -3.81 -10.69
N ASP A 183 7.52 -4.08 -11.00
CA ASP A 183 7.05 -4.37 -12.34
C ASP A 183 7.00 -3.11 -13.23
N ASP A 184 8.19 -2.72 -13.68
CA ASP A 184 8.46 -1.58 -14.54
C ASP A 184 7.95 -1.78 -15.98
N HIS A 185 7.16 -2.83 -16.28
CA HIS A 185 6.44 -2.92 -17.57
C HIS A 185 5.38 -1.82 -17.70
N LEU A 186 4.76 -1.41 -16.58
CA LEU A 186 3.82 -0.29 -16.54
C LEU A 186 4.55 1.05 -16.78
N GLY A 187 5.75 1.22 -16.24
CA GLY A 187 6.58 2.43 -16.38
C GLY A 187 7.33 2.55 -17.71
N ARG A 188 7.99 1.48 -18.17
CA ARG A 188 8.78 1.48 -19.43
C ARG A 188 7.95 1.67 -20.70
N GLN A 189 6.71 1.22 -20.71
CA GLN A 189 5.77 1.54 -21.80
C GLN A 189 5.56 3.07 -21.93
N ALA A 190 5.80 3.84 -20.86
CA ALA A 190 5.74 5.30 -20.85
C ALA A 190 6.99 6.00 -21.40
N GLU A 191 8.19 5.45 -21.21
CA GLU A 191 9.45 6.17 -21.48
C GLU A 191 10.20 5.76 -22.76
N GLY A 192 9.90 4.64 -23.47
CA GLY A 192 10.73 4.29 -24.64
C GLY A 192 10.23 3.26 -25.66
N LYS A 193 10.04 3.74 -26.91
CA LYS A 193 10.27 3.08 -28.21
C LYS A 193 9.89 1.58 -28.37
N ARG A 194 8.58 1.27 -28.49
CA ARG A 194 7.98 0.37 -29.50
C ARG A 194 6.49 0.14 -29.21
N CYS A 195 5.64 0.96 -29.80
CA CYS A 195 4.31 0.54 -30.23
C CYS A 195 3.78 1.60 -31.21
N SER A 196 4.00 1.38 -32.49
CA SER A 196 3.44 2.22 -33.55
C SER A 196 2.02 1.73 -33.84
N ARG A 197 1.04 2.62 -33.60
CA ARG A 197 -0.39 2.64 -34.04
C ARG A 197 -1.41 2.64 -32.87
N LEU A 198 -1.68 3.86 -32.33
CA LEU A 198 -2.84 4.41 -31.54
C LEU A 198 -3.29 3.67 -30.24
N PRO A 199 -3.70 4.33 -29.12
CA PRO A 199 -3.50 5.67 -28.59
C PRO A 199 -2.50 5.64 -27.40
N ALA A 200 -1.20 5.62 -27.70
CA ALA A 200 -0.16 5.41 -26.70
C ALA A 200 -0.14 6.45 -25.55
N GLN A 201 -0.62 7.68 -25.75
CA GLN A 201 -0.55 8.71 -24.71
C GLN A 201 -1.49 8.46 -23.53
N VAL A 202 -2.73 8.03 -23.78
CA VAL A 202 -3.73 7.83 -22.71
C VAL A 202 -3.35 6.65 -21.82
N LEU A 203 -2.88 5.55 -22.41
CA LEU A 203 -2.42 4.38 -21.66
C LEU A 203 -1.15 4.69 -20.85
N ARG A 204 -0.23 5.48 -21.41
CA ARG A 204 0.97 5.94 -20.69
C ARG A 204 0.64 6.86 -19.52
N LEU A 205 -0.27 7.81 -19.73
CA LEU A 205 -0.71 8.71 -18.66
C LEU A 205 -1.40 7.94 -17.54
N PHE A 206 -2.24 6.96 -17.90
CA PHE A 206 -2.87 6.06 -16.94
C PHE A 206 -1.83 5.25 -16.16
N ALA A 207 -0.86 4.63 -16.83
CA ALA A 207 0.19 3.86 -16.16
C ALA A 207 1.08 4.74 -15.26
N ALA A 208 1.43 5.95 -15.70
CA ALA A 208 2.17 6.92 -14.89
C ALA A 208 1.37 7.34 -13.64
N THR A 209 0.07 7.59 -13.80
CA THR A 209 -0.81 7.94 -12.69
C THR A 209 -0.96 6.79 -11.69
N LEU A 210 -1.03 5.54 -12.18
CA LEU A 210 -1.04 4.35 -11.32
C LEU A 210 0.27 4.20 -10.55
N MET A 211 1.42 4.36 -11.20
CA MET A 211 2.72 4.28 -10.54
C MET A 211 2.90 5.38 -9.50
N GLN A 212 2.45 6.60 -9.80
CA GLN A 212 2.43 7.69 -8.83
C GLN A 212 1.52 7.35 -7.65
N ALA A 213 0.31 6.85 -7.89
CA ALA A 213 -0.63 6.47 -6.85
C ALA A 213 -0.08 5.33 -5.96
N LEU A 214 0.56 4.32 -6.55
CA LEU A 214 1.22 3.23 -5.82
C LEU A 214 2.35 3.74 -4.93
N ASN A 215 3.19 4.65 -5.44
CA ASN A 215 4.27 5.24 -4.65
C ASN A 215 3.73 6.06 -3.47
N VAL A 216 2.71 6.90 -3.71
CA VAL A 216 2.08 7.69 -2.65
C VAL A 216 1.39 6.78 -1.63
N LEU A 217 0.72 5.71 -2.08
CA LEU A 217 0.10 4.73 -1.21
C LEU A 217 1.14 4.02 -0.33
N MET A 218 2.28 3.61 -0.91
CA MET A 218 3.36 3.00 -0.17
C MET A 218 3.89 3.94 0.92
N LEU A 219 4.07 5.23 0.62
CA LEU A 219 4.48 6.23 1.61
C LEU A 219 3.47 6.37 2.75
N LYS A 220 2.17 6.45 2.43
CA LYS A 220 1.10 6.51 3.44
C LYS A 220 1.08 5.28 4.33
N ILE A 221 1.30 4.09 3.77
CA ILE A 221 1.38 2.85 4.54
C ILE A 221 2.55 2.93 5.53
N LEU A 222 3.74 3.36 5.10
CA LEU A 222 4.90 3.51 5.99
C LEU A 222 4.69 4.56 7.09
N GLU A 223 3.88 5.59 6.82
CA GLU A 223 3.63 6.69 7.74
C GLU A 223 2.54 6.36 8.78
N ASN A 224 1.44 5.73 8.36
CA ASN A 224 0.24 5.56 9.17
C ASN A 224 0.05 4.16 9.78
N SER A 225 0.82 3.15 9.36
CA SER A 225 0.70 1.79 9.89
C SER A 225 1.45 1.57 11.19
N ASN A 226 1.14 0.46 11.86
CA ASN A 226 1.92 -0.01 13.01
C ASN A 226 3.40 -0.16 12.62
N ARG A 227 4.28 0.52 13.37
CA ARG A 227 5.71 0.60 13.06
C ARG A 227 6.43 -0.72 13.23
N ASN A 228 6.12 -1.47 14.30
CA ASN A 228 6.66 -2.80 14.54
C ASN A 228 6.31 -3.76 13.40
N PHE A 229 5.04 -3.80 12.98
CA PHE A 229 4.61 -4.64 11.87
C PHE A 229 5.24 -4.21 10.54
N THR A 230 5.38 -2.90 10.31
CA THR A 230 6.04 -2.36 9.10
C THR A 230 7.50 -2.79 9.02
N PHE A 231 8.28 -2.65 10.10
CA PHE A 231 9.67 -3.11 10.12
C PHE A 231 9.77 -4.62 9.96
N SER A 232 8.94 -5.39 10.69
CA SER A 232 8.93 -6.84 10.61
C SER A 232 8.65 -7.32 9.18
N ALA A 233 7.62 -6.76 8.53
CA ALA A 233 7.29 -7.06 7.14
C ALA A 233 8.45 -6.73 6.18
N LEU A 234 9.05 -5.54 6.29
CA LEU A 234 10.14 -5.14 5.40
C LEU A 234 11.41 -5.98 5.59
N LEU A 235 11.75 -6.36 6.83
CA LEU A 235 12.87 -7.24 7.12
C LEU A 235 12.63 -8.64 6.55
N ALA A 236 11.43 -9.19 6.70
CA ALA A 236 11.05 -10.47 6.11
C ALA A 236 11.18 -10.44 4.58
N LEU A 237 10.74 -9.35 3.93
CA LEU A 237 10.81 -9.19 2.47
C LEU A 237 12.25 -9.03 1.93
N LEU A 238 13.24 -8.69 2.76
CA LEU A 238 14.65 -8.75 2.37
C LEU A 238 15.20 -10.18 2.30
N LEU A 239 14.60 -11.11 3.05
CA LEU A 239 14.97 -12.53 3.05
C LEU A 239 14.15 -13.32 2.03
N ASP A 240 12.85 -13.05 1.96
CA ASP A 240 11.89 -13.74 1.09
C ASP A 240 11.73 -13.01 -0.26
N VAL A 241 12.71 -13.21 -1.14
CA VAL A 241 12.63 -12.73 -2.52
C VAL A 241 11.56 -13.55 -3.26
N PRO A 242 10.52 -12.91 -3.84
CA PRO A 242 9.48 -13.61 -4.57
C PRO A 242 10.05 -14.51 -5.69
N PRO A 243 9.62 -15.79 -5.78
CA PRO A 243 10.12 -16.74 -6.78
C PRO A 243 10.02 -16.22 -8.22
N GLU A 244 8.99 -15.44 -8.53
CA GLU A 244 8.76 -14.83 -9.83
C GLU A 244 9.88 -13.85 -10.22
N LEU A 245 10.48 -13.17 -9.25
CA LEU A 245 11.59 -12.25 -9.47
C LEU A 245 12.94 -12.98 -9.50
N ALA A 246 13.06 -14.06 -8.73
CA ALA A 246 14.25 -14.91 -8.70
C ALA A 246 14.44 -15.67 -10.02
N ALA A 247 13.36 -16.26 -10.56
CA ALA A 247 13.37 -17.03 -11.80
C ALA A 247 13.59 -16.20 -13.07
N ALA A 248 13.45 -14.87 -13.00
CA ALA A 248 13.67 -13.97 -14.12
C ALA A 248 15.16 -13.76 -14.47
N GLY A 249 16.08 -14.43 -13.78
CA GLY A 249 17.49 -14.51 -14.15
C GLY A 249 17.71 -15.73 -15.04
N GLY A 250 18.13 -15.53 -16.29
CA GLY A 250 18.43 -16.64 -17.19
C GLY A 250 19.46 -17.59 -16.59
N SER A 251 19.30 -18.88 -16.85
CA SER A 251 20.26 -19.94 -16.53
C SER A 251 21.55 -19.72 -17.33
N GLY A 252 22.46 -18.92 -16.80
CA GLY A 252 23.76 -18.62 -17.40
C GLY A 252 24.86 -18.76 -16.36
N ASP A 253 25.58 -19.88 -16.48
CA ASP A 253 26.91 -20.18 -15.94
C ASP A 253 27.19 -19.90 -14.45
N GLY A 254 27.17 -20.97 -13.64
CA GLY A 254 28.10 -21.21 -12.52
C GLY A 254 28.17 -20.24 -11.33
N GLY A 255 27.48 -19.10 -11.36
CA GLY A 255 27.49 -18.09 -10.30
C GLY A 255 26.07 -17.68 -9.92
N MET A 256 25.83 -17.48 -8.62
CA MET A 256 24.55 -17.00 -8.08
C MET A 256 24.33 -15.51 -8.43
N GLN A 257 24.20 -15.21 -9.72
CA GLN A 257 23.90 -13.87 -10.22
C GLN A 257 22.41 -13.59 -9.99
N GLN A 258 22.09 -12.73 -9.02
CA GLN A 258 20.72 -12.28 -8.80
C GLN A 258 20.17 -11.57 -10.05
N SER A 259 18.94 -11.92 -10.44
CA SER A 259 18.22 -11.24 -11.51
C SER A 259 18.16 -9.73 -11.26
N ALA A 260 18.18 -8.92 -12.33
CA ALA A 260 17.99 -7.48 -12.25
C ALA A 260 16.69 -7.09 -11.52
N LEU A 261 15.64 -7.92 -11.61
CA LEU A 261 14.39 -7.70 -10.87
C LEU A 261 14.53 -7.98 -9.37
N ALA A 262 15.27 -9.02 -8.99
CA ALA A 262 15.57 -9.31 -7.58
C ALA A 262 16.41 -8.19 -6.94
N MET A 263 17.38 -7.63 -7.68
CA MET A 263 18.15 -6.47 -7.21
C MET A 263 17.26 -5.22 -7.02
N ARG A 264 16.33 -4.97 -7.96
CA ARG A 264 15.36 -3.85 -7.83
C ARG A 264 14.42 -4.02 -6.66
N TRP A 265 13.97 -5.25 -6.41
CA TRP A 265 13.17 -5.60 -5.25
C TRP A 265 13.91 -5.24 -3.96
N ALA A 266 15.14 -5.72 -3.81
CA ALA A 266 15.97 -5.39 -2.66
C ALA A 266 16.18 -3.88 -2.50
N ASP A 267 16.47 -3.16 -3.59
CA ASP A 267 16.62 -1.69 -3.56
C ASP A 267 15.33 -0.97 -3.13
N LEU A 268 14.13 -1.43 -3.54
CA LEU A 268 12.86 -0.84 -3.10
C LEU A 268 12.55 -1.13 -1.62
N VAL A 269 12.78 -2.35 -1.16
CA VAL A 269 12.61 -2.72 0.25
C VAL A 269 13.55 -1.89 1.13
N VAL A 270 14.82 -1.75 0.71
CA VAL A 270 15.81 -0.89 1.38
C VAL A 270 15.35 0.57 1.41
N LYS A 271 14.80 1.11 0.32
CA LYS A 271 14.25 2.49 0.32
C LYS A 271 13.10 2.65 1.32
N CYS A 272 12.22 1.66 1.46
CA CYS A 272 11.16 1.67 2.45
C CYS A 272 11.73 1.64 3.88
N LEU A 273 12.72 0.78 4.14
CA LEU A 273 13.43 0.73 5.42
C LEU A 273 14.13 2.05 5.75
N ILE A 274 14.78 2.70 4.78
CA ILE A 274 15.40 4.02 4.97
C ILE A 274 14.33 5.03 5.42
N LYS A 275 13.18 5.08 4.74
CA LYS A 275 12.09 6.01 5.09
C LYS A 275 11.55 5.74 6.49
N SER A 276 11.30 4.48 6.86
CA SER A 276 10.84 4.10 8.22
C SER A 276 11.89 4.43 9.29
N THR A 277 13.17 4.16 9.01
CA THR A 277 14.30 4.43 9.93
C THR A 277 14.46 5.92 10.16
N LYS A 278 14.36 6.75 9.12
CA LYS A 278 14.41 8.22 9.25
C LYS A 278 13.29 8.80 10.10
N ALA A 279 12.15 8.12 10.19
CA ALA A 279 11.04 8.56 11.03
C ALA A 279 11.21 8.16 12.52
N LEU A 280 12.12 7.22 12.84
CA LEU A 280 12.31 6.69 14.20
C LEU A 280 12.47 7.79 15.27
N PRO A 281 13.28 8.85 15.09
CA PRO A 281 13.47 9.84 16.15
C PRO A 281 12.17 10.48 16.65
N GLN A 282 11.15 10.58 15.79
CA GLN A 282 9.85 11.18 16.12
C GLN A 282 8.88 10.19 16.79
N VAL A 283 9.08 8.89 16.60
CA VAL A 283 8.12 7.85 17.02
C VAL A 283 8.73 6.80 17.96
N ILE A 284 9.99 6.96 18.36
CA ILE A 284 10.75 5.97 19.13
C ILE A 284 10.10 5.62 20.48
N GLN A 285 9.26 6.51 21.02
CA GLN A 285 8.54 6.28 22.27
C GLN A 285 7.29 5.42 22.12
N SER A 286 6.72 5.31 20.92
CA SER A 286 5.55 4.45 20.66
C SER A 286 5.91 3.10 20.04
N ILE A 287 7.21 2.86 19.79
CA ILE A 287 7.70 1.60 19.25
C ILE A 287 7.93 0.60 20.38
N ASP A 288 7.41 -0.63 20.20
CA ASP A 288 7.81 -1.76 21.01
C ASP A 288 9.25 -2.16 20.62
N LEU A 289 10.22 -1.71 21.41
CA LEU A 289 11.63 -1.92 21.14
C LEU A 289 12.00 -3.41 21.12
N ARG A 290 11.43 -4.19 22.03
CA ARG A 290 11.69 -5.63 22.14
C ARG A 290 11.23 -6.35 20.88
N GLY A 291 10.02 -6.08 20.41
CA GLY A 291 9.49 -6.69 19.18
C GLY A 291 10.31 -6.32 17.94
N LEU A 292 10.79 -5.08 17.85
CA LEU A 292 11.64 -4.64 16.74
C LEU A 292 13.03 -5.30 16.79
N LEU A 293 13.69 -5.35 17.95
CA LEU A 293 14.97 -6.01 18.12
C LEU A 293 14.87 -7.51 17.83
N LEU A 294 13.78 -8.16 18.24
CA LEU A 294 13.51 -9.56 17.90
C LEU A 294 13.39 -9.77 16.38
N SER A 295 12.69 -8.87 15.68
CA SER A 295 12.59 -8.94 14.21
C SER A 295 13.94 -8.78 13.53
N VAL A 296 14.82 -7.91 14.06
CA VAL A 296 16.19 -7.75 13.56
C VAL A 296 17.05 -8.96 13.88
N HIS A 297 16.93 -9.53 15.08
CA HIS A 297 17.62 -10.75 15.46
C HIS A 297 17.25 -11.91 14.52
N ALA A 298 15.95 -12.14 14.31
CA ALA A 298 15.44 -13.15 13.39
C ALA A 298 15.98 -12.96 11.96
N PHE A 299 16.15 -11.71 11.51
CA PHE A 299 16.79 -11.43 10.22
C PHE A 299 18.23 -11.95 10.15
N PHE A 300 19.06 -11.65 11.16
CA PHE A 300 20.45 -12.09 11.19
C PHE A 300 20.58 -13.60 11.39
N GLU A 301 19.73 -14.18 12.23
CA GLU A 301 19.67 -15.62 12.47
C GLU A 301 19.34 -16.38 11.19
N ALA A 302 18.30 -15.96 10.46
CA ALA A 302 17.89 -16.57 9.20
C ALA A 302 18.95 -16.43 8.10
N LEU A 303 19.73 -15.35 8.12
CA LEU A 303 20.83 -15.16 7.16
C LEU A 303 22.00 -16.10 7.44
N GLY A 304 22.32 -16.32 8.73
CA GLY A 304 23.43 -17.16 9.16
C GLY A 304 24.80 -16.46 9.10
N VAL A 305 25.72 -16.89 9.97
CA VAL A 305 27.03 -16.24 10.18
C VAL A 305 27.89 -16.23 8.90
N GLU A 306 27.90 -17.33 8.16
CA GLU A 306 28.71 -17.45 6.93
C GLU A 306 28.26 -16.48 5.84
N GLU A 307 26.94 -16.34 5.65
CA GLU A 307 26.39 -15.43 4.65
C GLU A 307 26.56 -13.97 5.07
N ILE A 308 26.43 -13.66 6.36
CA ILE A 308 26.74 -12.33 6.92
C ILE A 308 28.20 -11.97 6.62
N ARG A 309 29.13 -12.89 6.85
CA ARG A 309 30.55 -12.68 6.60
C ARG A 309 30.78 -12.47 5.09
N ARG A 310 30.26 -13.36 4.24
CA ARG A 310 30.37 -13.26 2.78
C ARG A 310 29.86 -11.91 2.25
N ARG A 311 28.66 -11.50 2.65
CA ARG A 311 28.02 -10.23 2.24
C ARG A 311 28.72 -9.00 2.79
N SER A 312 29.32 -9.09 3.98
CA SER A 312 30.08 -7.98 4.58
C SER A 312 31.32 -7.63 3.75
N HIS A 313 31.89 -8.56 2.99
CA HIS A 313 33.00 -8.31 2.07
C HIS A 313 32.57 -7.74 0.70
N ALA A 314 31.27 -7.81 0.36
CA ALA A 314 30.74 -7.52 -0.98
C ALA A 314 29.89 -6.22 -1.05
N ASP A 315 29.97 -5.36 -0.05
CA ASP A 315 29.19 -4.14 0.08
C ASP A 315 27.66 -4.30 -0.08
N ASP A 316 27.10 -5.31 0.59
CA ASP A 316 25.68 -5.66 0.51
C ASP A 316 24.76 -4.59 1.13
N LYS A 317 23.97 -3.91 0.30
CA LYS A 317 23.05 -2.84 0.73
C LYS A 317 21.99 -3.33 1.74
N PRO A 318 21.30 -4.48 1.55
CA PRO A 318 20.35 -5.00 2.53
C PRO A 318 20.96 -5.18 3.92
N LEU A 319 22.10 -5.87 4.01
CA LEU A 319 22.79 -6.12 5.27
C LEU A 319 23.24 -4.80 5.93
N ARG A 320 23.77 -3.86 5.14
CA ARG A 320 24.13 -2.52 5.63
C ARG A 320 22.91 -1.81 6.20
N MET A 321 21.77 -1.86 5.53
CA MET A 321 20.55 -1.18 5.99
C MET A 321 20.05 -1.75 7.32
N VAL A 322 20.07 -3.07 7.51
CA VAL A 322 19.67 -3.67 8.79
C VAL A 322 20.63 -3.28 9.92
N LYS A 323 21.94 -3.22 9.66
CA LYS A 323 22.93 -2.68 10.61
C LYS A 323 22.65 -1.21 10.94
N THR A 324 22.25 -0.40 9.96
CA THR A 324 21.87 1.01 10.17
C THR A 324 20.65 1.15 11.09
N ILE A 325 19.66 0.26 10.99
CA ILE A 325 18.50 0.26 11.90
C ILE A 325 18.97 0.05 13.34
N LEU A 326 19.80 -0.98 13.60
CA LEU A 326 20.36 -1.21 14.94
C LEU A 326 21.15 -0.01 15.45
N HIS A 327 22.02 0.55 14.60
CA HIS A 327 22.80 1.73 14.97
C HIS A 327 21.89 2.90 15.38
N GLU A 328 20.84 3.20 14.61
CA GLU A 328 19.92 4.30 14.94
C GLU A 328 19.12 4.01 16.23
N LEU A 329 18.71 2.76 16.46
CA LEU A 329 18.07 2.37 17.73
C LEU A 329 19.00 2.57 18.93
N CYS A 330 20.24 2.09 18.85
CA CYS A 330 21.25 2.28 19.89
C CYS A 330 21.54 3.76 20.14
N LYS A 331 21.60 4.58 19.07
CA LYS A 331 21.81 6.02 19.17
C LYS A 331 20.63 6.73 19.86
N LEU A 332 19.38 6.33 19.58
CA LEU A 332 18.19 6.97 20.14
C LEU A 332 17.88 6.53 21.57
N LYS A 333 18.14 5.27 21.93
CA LYS A 333 17.84 4.71 23.26
C LYS A 333 19.05 4.69 24.20
N GLY A 334 20.27 4.75 23.68
CA GLY A 334 21.48 4.61 24.50
C GLY A 334 21.48 3.30 25.27
N THR A 335 21.70 3.37 26.58
CA THR A 335 21.68 2.21 27.50
C THR A 335 20.28 1.69 27.79
N ASP A 336 19.23 2.48 27.54
CA ASP A 336 17.85 2.06 27.79
C ASP A 336 17.40 0.97 26.80
N ILE A 337 18.22 0.67 25.79
CA ILE A 337 18.00 -0.45 24.88
C ILE A 337 18.07 -1.83 25.57
N TYR A 338 18.70 -1.91 26.74
CA TYR A 338 18.83 -3.13 27.53
C TYR A 338 17.67 -3.36 28.52
N GLN A 339 16.78 -2.36 28.68
CA GLN A 339 15.59 -2.46 29.53
C GLN A 339 14.42 -3.05 28.73
#